data_AF-A0A847EBI4-F1
#
_entry.id   AF-A0A847EBI4-F1
#
_cell.length_a   1.000
_cell.length_b   1.000
_cell.length_c   1.000
_cell.angle_alpha   90.00
_cell.angle_beta   90.00
_cell.angle_gamma   90.00
#
_symmetry.space_group_name_H-M   'P 1'
#
loop_
_entity.id
_entity.type
_entity.pdbx_description
1 polymer ?
#
loop_
_entity_poly.entity_id
_entity_poly.type
_entity_poly.pdbx_seq_one_letter_code
_entity_poly.pdbx_strand_id
1 'polypeptide(L)'
;MGTPNAIGSNQYARKVDGPKMWDHPLSDGAAIKTASRLGNEYHISHATVSKYGVYSQALDVLAKSEPDIVPRILSGQVKISHENVVELSKLSGTDAKQLVQKLSDEDADFVGYSGTRNELLWASVGRQVKRQIQTASFSTGSIKDMPVYDPDAEISSLVLTIPSWVSSIDRTRRAADLNVVSSNARSQLLKQLTDLKKTIEGMLAAIREDKDNG
;
A
#
# COMPACT_ATOMS: atom_id res chain seq x y z
N MET A 1 -32.09 36.27 -13.16
CA MET A 1 -30.90 36.72 -13.90
C MET A 1 -29.67 36.14 -13.22
N GLY A 2 -29.21 34.96 -13.67
CA GLY A 2 -28.00 34.31 -13.14
C GLY A 2 -26.80 34.71 -13.98
N THR A 3 -25.75 35.22 -13.36
CA THR A 3 -24.49 35.55 -14.04
C THR A 3 -23.77 34.25 -14.44
N PRO A 4 -23.24 34.11 -15.67
CA PRO A 4 -22.46 32.95 -16.04
C PRO A 4 -21.11 32.98 -15.34
N ASN A 5 -20.61 31.81 -14.93
CA ASN A 5 -19.28 31.63 -14.36
C ASN A 5 -18.19 31.96 -15.42
N ALA A 6 -17.75 33.21 -15.47
CA ALA A 6 -16.84 33.72 -16.50
C ALA A 6 -15.40 33.17 -16.41
N ILE A 7 -15.04 32.51 -15.30
CA ILE A 7 -13.67 32.05 -15.02
C ILE A 7 -13.48 30.54 -15.28
N GLY A 8 -14.56 29.79 -15.56
CA GLY A 8 -14.45 28.39 -15.98
C GLY A 8 -13.81 27.45 -14.95
N SER A 9 -13.68 27.86 -13.69
CA SER A 9 -13.11 27.03 -12.63
C SER A 9 -14.18 26.07 -12.10
N ASN A 10 -13.95 24.77 -12.32
CA ASN A 10 -14.71 23.69 -11.70
C ASN A 10 -14.01 23.19 -10.42
N GLN A 11 -14.71 22.40 -9.60
CA GLN A 11 -14.18 21.93 -8.31
C GLN A 11 -12.99 20.96 -8.44
N TYR A 12 -12.67 20.53 -9.67
CA TYR A 12 -11.46 19.79 -10.03
C TYR A 12 -10.23 20.70 -10.26
N ALA A 13 -10.40 22.03 -10.27
CA ALA A 13 -9.31 22.98 -10.44
C ALA A 13 -8.46 23.19 -9.17
N ARG A 14 -8.85 22.60 -8.04
CA ARG A 14 -8.02 22.61 -6.82
C ARG A 14 -6.87 21.63 -7.06
N LYS A 15 -5.66 22.17 -7.22
CA LYS A 15 -4.41 21.40 -7.20
C LYS A 15 -4.38 20.56 -5.92
N VAL A 16 -4.78 19.31 -6.04
CA VAL A 16 -4.44 18.27 -5.08
C VAL A 16 -2.93 18.11 -5.24
N ASP A 17 -2.19 18.25 -4.13
CA ASP A 17 -0.76 18.00 -4.09
C ASP A 17 -0.47 16.69 -4.82
N GLY A 18 0.19 16.81 -5.98
CA GLY A 18 0.50 15.67 -6.82
C GLY A 18 1.37 14.68 -6.04
N PRO A 19 1.21 13.37 -6.25
CA PRO A 19 2.05 12.38 -5.59
C PRO A 19 3.52 12.68 -5.88
N LYS A 20 4.32 12.66 -4.81
CA LYS A 20 5.77 12.84 -4.74
C LYS A 20 6.44 12.29 -6.00
N MET A 21 7.17 13.15 -6.72
CA MET A 21 7.91 12.82 -7.93
C MET A 21 8.73 11.55 -7.72
N TRP A 22 8.59 10.63 -8.67
CA TRP A 22 9.31 9.36 -8.71
C TRP A 22 10.75 9.67 -9.11
N ASP A 23 11.67 9.60 -8.14
CA ASP A 23 13.11 9.63 -8.40
C ASP A 23 13.51 8.32 -9.09
N HIS A 24 13.27 8.24 -10.39
CA HIS A 24 13.96 7.29 -11.26
C HIS A 24 15.14 8.01 -11.92
N PRO A 25 16.29 7.33 -12.09
CA PRO A 25 17.46 7.92 -12.71
C PRO A 25 17.05 8.52 -14.05
N LEU A 26 17.30 9.82 -14.21
CA LEU A 26 17.01 10.57 -15.42
C LEU A 26 17.62 9.83 -16.61
N SER A 27 16.74 9.15 -17.35
CA SER A 27 17.06 8.51 -18.61
C SER A 27 17.58 9.58 -19.58
N ASP A 28 18.62 9.20 -20.34
CA ASP A 28 19.32 9.99 -21.36
C ASP A 28 18.48 11.10 -21.98
N GLY A 29 19.05 12.30 -22.11
CA GLY A 29 18.34 13.52 -22.55
C GLY A 29 17.59 13.43 -23.90
N ALA A 30 17.74 12.34 -24.65
CA ALA A 30 16.92 12.01 -25.81
C ALA A 30 15.49 11.51 -25.45
N ALA A 31 15.34 10.71 -24.39
CA ALA A 31 14.05 10.18 -23.95
C ALA A 31 13.11 11.29 -23.47
N ILE A 32 13.67 12.27 -22.74
CA ILE A 32 12.94 13.45 -22.27
C ILE A 32 12.46 14.31 -23.44
N LYS A 33 13.26 14.44 -24.51
CA LYS A 33 12.89 15.20 -25.72
C LYS A 33 11.75 14.54 -26.47
N THR A 34 11.77 13.22 -26.63
CA THR A 34 10.69 12.46 -27.29
C THR A 34 9.40 12.51 -26.48
N ALA A 35 9.48 12.33 -25.15
CA ALA A 35 8.34 12.41 -24.27
C ALA A 35 7.72 13.82 -24.22
N SER A 36 8.56 14.85 -24.22
CA SER A 36 8.13 16.26 -24.30
C SER A 36 7.46 16.59 -25.62
N ARG A 37 8.04 16.13 -26.74
CA ARG A 37 7.45 16.31 -28.08
C ARG A 37 6.08 15.64 -28.18
N LEU A 38 5.98 14.37 -27.75
CA LEU A 38 4.72 13.62 -27.78
C LEU A 38 3.67 14.22 -26.83
N GLY A 39 4.11 14.70 -25.67
CA GLY A 39 3.23 15.40 -24.73
C GLY A 39 2.62 16.67 -25.32
N ASN A 40 3.42 17.45 -26.05
CA ASN A 40 2.94 18.65 -26.74
C ASN A 40 2.00 18.31 -27.91
N GLU A 41 2.32 17.28 -28.69
CA GLU A 41 1.55 16.85 -29.86
C GLU A 41 0.17 16.28 -29.50
N TYR A 42 0.10 15.47 -28.43
CA TYR A 42 -1.13 14.81 -28.00
C TYR A 42 -1.80 15.48 -26.78
N HIS A 43 -1.32 16.65 -26.37
CA HIS A 43 -1.81 17.41 -25.22
C HIS A 43 -1.90 16.59 -23.91
N ILE A 44 -0.90 15.73 -23.71
CA ILE A 44 -0.74 14.93 -22.49
C ILE A 44 0.52 15.35 -21.76
N SER A 45 0.56 15.19 -20.43
CA SER A 45 1.77 15.49 -19.68
C SER A 45 2.93 14.60 -20.17
N HIS A 46 4.11 15.20 -20.39
CA HIS A 46 5.32 14.44 -20.72
C HIS A 46 5.61 13.35 -19.67
N ALA A 47 5.26 13.59 -18.40
CA ALA A 47 5.40 12.62 -17.33
C ALA A 47 4.50 11.39 -17.54
N THR A 48 3.30 11.58 -18.11
CA THR A 48 2.40 10.48 -18.50
C THR A 48 3.01 9.65 -19.63
N VAL A 49 3.61 10.31 -20.64
CA VAL A 49 4.32 9.62 -21.74
C VAL A 49 5.46 8.77 -21.20
N SER A 50 6.29 9.34 -20.32
CA SER A 50 7.37 8.60 -19.68
C SER A 50 6.86 7.45 -18.81
N LYS A 51 5.78 7.66 -18.04
CA LYS A 51 5.18 6.64 -17.19
C LYS A 51 4.74 5.42 -17.99
N TYR A 52 4.04 5.63 -19.11
CA TYR A 52 3.60 4.53 -19.97
C TYR A 52 4.74 3.94 -20.81
N GLY A 53 5.81 4.68 -21.09
CA GLY A 53 7.04 4.13 -21.68
C GLY A 53 7.75 3.14 -20.76
N VAL A 54 7.83 3.43 -19.46
CA VAL A 54 8.35 2.48 -18.46
C VAL A 54 7.44 1.25 -18.34
N TYR A 55 6.13 1.46 -18.41
CA TYR A 55 5.15 0.37 -18.38
C TYR A 55 5.31 -0.59 -19.57
N SER A 56 5.43 -0.05 -20.79
CA SER A 56 5.58 -0.87 -21.99
C SER A 56 6.88 -1.67 -21.94
N GLN A 57 7.98 -1.06 -21.49
CA GLN A 57 9.25 -1.76 -21.31
C GLN A 57 9.13 -2.89 -20.27
N ALA A 58 8.42 -2.67 -19.16
CA ALA A 58 8.19 -3.71 -18.16
C ALA A 58 7.37 -4.87 -18.73
N LEU A 59 6.36 -4.60 -19.56
CA LEU A 59 5.61 -5.64 -20.28
C LEU A 59 6.49 -6.41 -21.27
N ASP A 60 7.40 -5.74 -21.98
CA ASP A 60 8.34 -6.40 -22.90
C ASP A 60 9.30 -7.35 -22.17
N VAL A 61 9.74 -6.96 -20.96
CA VAL A 61 10.56 -7.83 -20.09
C VAL A 61 9.73 -9.01 -19.60
N LEU A 62 8.50 -8.76 -19.14
CA LEU A 62 7.59 -9.82 -18.70
C LEU A 62 7.23 -10.77 -19.84
N ALA A 63 7.07 -10.30 -21.07
CA ALA A 63 6.81 -11.15 -22.22
C ALA A 63 7.94 -12.16 -22.50
N LYS A 64 9.18 -11.84 -22.09
CA LYS A 64 10.34 -12.75 -22.23
C LYS A 64 10.37 -13.82 -21.15
N SER A 65 9.97 -13.50 -19.92
CA SER A 65 9.89 -14.49 -18.84
C SER A 65 8.61 -15.31 -18.92
N GLU A 66 7.47 -14.61 -19.06
CA GLU A 66 6.10 -15.12 -18.97
C GLU A 66 5.26 -14.61 -20.16
N PRO A 67 5.28 -15.30 -21.31
CA PRO A 67 4.56 -14.85 -22.50
C PRO A 67 3.03 -14.86 -22.32
N ASP A 68 2.50 -15.72 -21.46
CA ASP A 68 1.04 -15.95 -21.32
C ASP A 68 0.34 -14.87 -20.49
N ILE A 69 1.07 -14.14 -19.63
CA ILE A 69 0.44 -13.16 -18.72
C ILE A 69 0.19 -11.81 -19.39
N VAL A 70 1.03 -11.39 -20.32
CA VAL A 70 0.93 -10.08 -20.97
C VAL A 70 -0.39 -9.92 -21.74
N PRO A 71 -0.84 -10.88 -22.57
CA PRO A 71 -2.15 -10.80 -23.22
C PRO A 71 -3.31 -10.75 -22.25
N ARG A 72 -3.20 -11.42 -21.09
CA ARG A 72 -4.23 -11.43 -20.04
C ARG A 72 -4.31 -10.10 -19.30
N ILE A 73 -3.17 -9.44 -19.08
CA ILE A 73 -3.12 -8.07 -18.54
C ILE A 73 -3.74 -7.09 -19.54
N LEU A 74 -3.34 -7.15 -20.82
CA LEU A 74 -3.82 -6.21 -21.84
C LEU A 74 -5.29 -6.40 -22.21
N SER A 75 -5.80 -7.62 -22.15
CA SER A 75 -7.23 -7.93 -22.34
C SER A 75 -8.09 -7.58 -21.13
N GLY A 76 -7.49 -7.19 -20.00
CA GLY A 76 -8.20 -6.87 -18.77
C GLY A 76 -8.73 -8.08 -18.00
N GLN A 77 -8.37 -9.30 -18.42
CA GLN A 77 -8.63 -10.53 -17.67
C GLN A 77 -7.85 -10.57 -16.35
N VAL A 78 -6.71 -9.89 -16.30
CA VAL A 78 -5.88 -9.74 -15.11
C VAL A 78 -5.66 -8.26 -14.85
N LYS A 79 -6.31 -7.71 -13.81
CA LYS A 79 -6.16 -6.31 -13.44
C LYS A 79 -4.98 -6.11 -12.49
N ILE A 80 -3.84 -5.68 -13.01
CA ILE A 80 -2.63 -5.36 -12.23
C ILE A 80 -2.29 -3.87 -12.43
N SER A 81 -1.97 -3.17 -11.34
CA SER A 81 -1.58 -1.75 -11.41
C SER A 81 -0.23 -1.55 -12.13
N HIS A 82 -0.03 -0.36 -12.70
CA HIS A 82 1.22 0.05 -13.35
C HIS A 82 2.47 -0.25 -12.51
N GLU A 83 2.46 0.14 -11.25
CA GLU A 83 3.60 0.00 -10.35
C GLU A 83 3.95 -1.46 -10.11
N ASN A 84 2.94 -2.31 -9.92
CA ASN A 84 3.15 -3.74 -9.74
C ASN A 84 3.71 -4.41 -11.00
N VAL A 85 3.27 -4.02 -12.19
CA VAL A 85 3.85 -4.55 -13.44
C VAL A 85 5.34 -4.21 -13.54
N VAL A 86 5.72 -3.00 -13.13
CA VAL A 86 7.11 -2.56 -13.09
C VAL A 86 7.91 -3.27 -11.99
N GLU A 87 7.30 -3.64 -10.87
CA GLU A 87 7.95 -4.44 -9.83
C GLU A 87 8.10 -5.90 -10.25
N LEU A 88 7.06 -6.50 -10.86
CA LEU A 88 7.08 -7.87 -11.37
C LEU A 88 8.17 -8.07 -12.43
N SER A 89 8.40 -7.08 -13.30
CA SER A 89 9.46 -7.16 -14.32
C SER A 89 10.87 -7.17 -13.74
N LYS A 90 11.04 -6.79 -12.46
CA LYS A 90 12.33 -6.79 -11.75
C LYS A 90 12.54 -8.07 -10.93
N LEU A 91 11.49 -8.86 -10.69
CA LEU A 91 11.57 -10.10 -9.92
C LEU A 91 12.08 -11.26 -10.77
N SER A 92 12.53 -12.33 -10.11
CA SER A 92 12.97 -13.54 -10.79
C SER A 92 11.78 -14.22 -11.50
N GLY A 93 12.02 -14.86 -12.65
CA GLY A 93 10.94 -15.47 -13.46
C GLY A 93 10.11 -16.50 -12.69
N THR A 94 10.70 -17.22 -11.73
CA THR A 94 9.99 -18.18 -10.87
C THR A 94 9.03 -17.52 -9.90
N ASP A 95 9.41 -16.37 -9.32
CA ASP A 95 8.58 -15.64 -8.36
C ASP A 95 7.42 -14.94 -9.08
N ALA A 96 7.70 -14.41 -10.29
CA ALA A 96 6.68 -13.84 -11.16
C ALA A 96 5.60 -14.87 -11.54
N LYS A 97 5.99 -16.10 -11.91
CA LYS A 97 5.03 -17.20 -12.19
C LYS A 97 4.12 -17.50 -11.02
N GLN A 98 4.67 -17.67 -9.83
CA GLN A 98 3.89 -18.03 -8.64
C GLN A 98 2.89 -16.94 -8.27
N LEU A 99 3.29 -15.68 -8.42
CA LEU A 99 2.44 -14.54 -8.14
C LEU A 99 1.31 -14.45 -9.17
N VAL A 100 1.64 -14.58 -10.45
CA VAL A 100 0.66 -14.61 -11.54
C VAL A 100 -0.34 -15.76 -11.43
N GLN A 101 0.13 -16.94 -11.01
CA GLN A 101 -0.73 -18.12 -10.84
C GLN A 101 -1.71 -17.91 -9.68
N LYS A 102 -1.24 -17.40 -8.54
CA LYS A 102 -2.11 -17.06 -7.41
C LYS A 102 -3.13 -15.97 -7.74
N LEU A 103 -2.71 -14.97 -8.53
CA LEU A 103 -3.60 -13.92 -9.04
C LEU A 103 -4.59 -14.40 -10.12
N SER A 104 -4.35 -15.57 -10.70
CA SER A 104 -5.27 -16.20 -11.67
C SER A 104 -6.25 -17.15 -11.01
N ASP A 105 -5.83 -17.80 -9.91
CA ASP A 105 -6.64 -18.75 -9.15
C ASP A 105 -7.61 -18.04 -8.19
N GLU A 106 -7.32 -16.82 -7.75
CA GLU A 106 -8.34 -15.95 -7.16
C GLU A 106 -9.20 -15.37 -8.29
N ASP A 107 -10.46 -15.81 -8.40
CA ASP A 107 -11.54 -15.19 -9.21
C ASP A 107 -11.86 -13.75 -8.73
N ALA A 108 -10.85 -12.94 -8.47
CA ALA A 108 -10.96 -11.56 -8.05
C ALA A 108 -10.82 -10.69 -9.29
N ASP A 109 -11.97 -10.32 -9.86
CA ASP A 109 -12.14 -9.34 -10.95
C ASP A 109 -11.45 -7.97 -10.72
N PHE A 110 -10.79 -7.76 -9.58
CA PHE A 110 -10.02 -6.59 -9.24
C PHE A 110 -8.94 -6.91 -8.19
N VAL A 111 -7.70 -7.11 -8.64
CA VAL A 111 -6.54 -7.10 -7.74
C VAL A 111 -6.16 -5.65 -7.47
N GLY A 112 -6.79 -5.06 -6.46
CA GLY A 112 -6.51 -3.69 -6.03
C GLY A 112 -5.06 -3.50 -5.58
N TYR A 113 -4.63 -2.23 -5.57
CA TYR A 113 -3.29 -1.76 -5.14
C TYR A 113 -2.81 -2.37 -3.79
N SER A 114 -3.73 -2.79 -2.92
CA SER A 114 -3.42 -3.42 -1.63
C SER A 114 -3.10 -4.93 -1.71
N GLY A 115 -3.65 -5.67 -2.68
CA GLY A 115 -3.46 -7.12 -2.79
C GLY A 115 -2.05 -7.47 -3.26
N THR A 116 -1.64 -6.86 -4.38
CA THR A 116 -0.30 -7.03 -4.96
C THR A 116 0.83 -6.49 -4.10
N ARG A 117 0.62 -5.38 -3.37
CA ARG A 117 1.67 -4.79 -2.54
C ARG A 117 1.94 -5.67 -1.33
N ASN A 118 0.90 -6.29 -0.78
CA ASN A 118 1.07 -7.27 0.27
C ASN A 118 1.83 -8.49 -0.32
N GLU A 119 1.56 -8.87 -1.57
CA GLU A 119 2.24 -9.95 -2.31
C GLU A 119 3.71 -9.74 -2.66
N LEU A 120 4.07 -8.51 -2.99
CA LEU A 120 5.46 -8.11 -3.26
C LEU A 120 6.24 -7.91 -1.95
N LEU A 121 5.55 -7.57 -0.85
CA LEU A 121 6.11 -7.62 0.50
C LEU A 121 6.31 -9.08 0.99
N TRP A 122 5.50 -10.05 0.53
CA TRP A 122 5.63 -11.48 0.85
C TRP A 122 6.81 -12.16 0.14
N ALA A 123 7.19 -11.73 -1.06
CA ALA A 123 8.34 -12.27 -1.80
C ALA A 123 9.70 -11.78 -1.27
N SER A 124 9.76 -10.58 -0.67
CA SER A 124 11.00 -9.96 -0.17
C SER A 124 11.31 -10.25 1.31
N VAL A 125 10.34 -10.74 2.10
CA VAL A 125 10.51 -11.01 3.53
C VAL A 125 9.99 -12.41 3.85
N GLY A 126 10.90 -13.39 3.84
CA GLY A 126 10.61 -14.78 4.21
C GLY A 126 10.22 -14.97 5.67
N ARG A 127 9.01 -14.58 6.08
CA ARG A 127 8.51 -14.83 7.44
C ARG A 127 7.02 -15.17 7.44
N GLN A 128 6.75 -16.43 7.79
CA GLN A 128 5.43 -17.01 7.98
C GLN A 128 4.63 -16.25 9.04
N VAL A 129 3.56 -15.57 8.62
CA VAL A 129 2.40 -15.31 9.48
C VAL A 129 1.17 -15.75 8.71
N LYS A 130 0.73 -16.98 8.99
CA LYS A 130 -0.52 -17.52 8.49
C LYS A 130 -1.64 -16.78 9.23
N ARG A 131 -2.28 -15.80 8.58
CA ARG A 131 -3.55 -15.25 9.07
C ARG A 131 -4.65 -15.87 8.21
N GLN A 132 -5.52 -16.67 8.84
CA GLN A 132 -6.77 -17.11 8.22
C GLN A 132 -7.53 -15.86 7.76
N ILE A 133 -7.57 -15.65 6.45
CA ILE A 133 -8.55 -14.79 5.81
C ILE A 133 -9.80 -15.66 5.77
N GLN A 134 -10.80 -15.30 6.58
CA GLN A 134 -12.15 -15.79 6.34
C GLN A 134 -12.57 -15.20 4.99
N THR A 135 -12.59 -16.06 3.98
CA THR A 135 -13.18 -15.78 2.67
C THR A 135 -14.68 -15.59 2.87
N ALA A 136 -15.11 -14.38 3.20
CA ALA A 136 -16.49 -13.98 2.99
C ALA A 136 -16.67 -13.84 1.47
N SER A 137 -17.24 -14.88 0.86
CA SER A 137 -17.77 -14.82 -0.50
C SER A 137 -18.63 -13.57 -0.62
N PHE A 138 -18.31 -12.69 -1.56
CA PHE A 138 -19.19 -11.59 -1.93
C PHE A 138 -20.41 -12.17 -2.64
N SER A 139 -21.37 -12.69 -1.87
CA SER A 139 -22.72 -12.88 -2.37
C SER A 139 -23.31 -11.50 -2.61
N THR A 140 -23.72 -11.23 -3.83
CA THR A 140 -24.63 -10.14 -4.17
C THR A 140 -25.91 -10.32 -3.34
N GLY A 141 -25.96 -9.68 -2.18
CA GLY A 141 -27.05 -9.83 -1.22
C GLY A 141 -27.02 -8.70 -0.21
N SER A 142 -27.99 -7.79 -0.36
CA SER A 142 -28.48 -6.82 0.63
C SER A 142 -27.44 -6.01 1.42
N ILE A 143 -27.19 -4.80 0.91
CA ILE A 143 -26.68 -3.67 1.70
C ILE A 143 -27.53 -3.55 2.98
N LYS A 144 -26.87 -3.68 4.14
CA LYS A 144 -27.36 -3.45 5.52
C LYS A 144 -27.71 -4.69 6.35
N ASP A 145 -26.77 -5.62 6.49
CA ASP A 145 -26.62 -6.31 7.77
C ASP A 145 -25.78 -5.45 8.70
N MET A 146 -26.41 -4.97 9.78
CA MET A 146 -25.72 -4.29 10.86
C MET A 146 -24.89 -5.33 11.61
N PRO A 147 -23.58 -5.13 11.83
CA PRO A 147 -22.82 -6.07 12.63
C PRO A 147 -23.49 -6.16 14.00
N VAL A 148 -23.68 -7.39 14.47
CA VAL A 148 -24.13 -7.64 15.84
C VAL A 148 -23.12 -6.98 16.76
N TYR A 149 -23.61 -6.19 17.72
CA TYR A 149 -22.76 -5.55 18.72
C TYR A 149 -21.93 -6.62 19.43
N ASP A 150 -20.62 -6.56 19.24
CA ASP A 150 -19.65 -7.42 19.88
C ASP A 150 -19.03 -6.66 21.07
N PRO A 151 -19.34 -7.05 22.33
CA PRO A 151 -18.80 -6.38 23.50
C PRO A 151 -17.27 -6.48 23.58
N ASP A 152 -16.65 -7.43 22.89
CA ASP A 152 -15.21 -7.68 22.90
C ASP A 152 -14.50 -7.05 21.69
N ALA A 153 -15.20 -6.34 20.81
CA ALA A 153 -14.64 -5.80 19.56
C ALA A 153 -13.47 -4.84 19.81
N GLU A 154 -13.60 -3.95 20.79
CA GLU A 154 -12.55 -2.99 21.15
C GLU A 154 -11.33 -3.67 21.78
N ILE A 155 -11.57 -4.66 22.65
CA ILE A 155 -10.51 -5.46 23.28
C ILE A 155 -9.76 -6.26 22.22
N SER A 156 -10.49 -6.94 21.34
CA SER A 156 -9.95 -7.71 20.23
C SER A 156 -9.12 -6.84 19.29
N SER A 157 -9.59 -5.63 18.99
CA SER A 157 -8.87 -4.67 18.16
C SER A 157 -7.54 -4.24 18.79
N LEU A 158 -7.53 -3.97 20.09
CA LEU A 158 -6.32 -3.62 20.82
C LEU A 158 -5.32 -4.79 20.89
N VAL A 159 -5.78 -5.99 21.23
CA VAL A 159 -4.94 -7.21 21.30
C VAL A 159 -4.24 -7.49 19.97
N LEU A 160 -4.93 -7.27 18.85
CA LEU A 160 -4.36 -7.50 17.52
C LEU A 160 -3.27 -6.49 17.13
N THR A 161 -3.27 -5.29 17.71
CA THR A 161 -2.32 -4.22 17.34
C THR A 161 -1.11 -4.13 18.29
N ILE A 162 -1.25 -4.55 19.55
CA ILE A 162 -0.18 -4.54 20.55
C ILE A 162 1.13 -5.19 20.05
N PRO A 163 1.14 -6.37 19.39
CA PRO A 163 2.38 -6.99 18.91
C PRO A 163 3.18 -6.11 17.94
N SER A 164 2.50 -5.28 17.15
CA SER A 164 3.13 -4.32 16.23
C SER A 164 3.86 -3.22 17.00
N TRP A 165 3.24 -2.66 18.05
CA TRP A 165 3.87 -1.64 18.89
C TRP A 165 5.09 -2.19 19.63
N VAL A 166 4.98 -3.40 20.19
CA VAL A 166 6.10 -4.10 20.84
C VAL A 166 7.25 -4.29 19.85
N SER A 167 6.96 -4.77 18.65
CA SER A 167 7.95 -4.97 17.59
C SER A 167 8.63 -3.67 17.15
N SER A 168 7.87 -2.57 17.07
CA SER A 168 8.40 -1.25 16.72
C SER A 168 9.36 -0.74 17.79
N ILE A 169 9.01 -0.88 19.08
CA ILE A 169 9.88 -0.48 20.19
C ILE A 169 11.15 -1.32 20.22
N ASP A 170 11.05 -2.65 20.05
CA ASP A 170 12.22 -3.53 20.03
C ASP A 170 13.15 -3.23 18.85
N ARG A 171 12.59 -2.94 17.67
CA ARG A 171 13.38 -2.53 16.50
C ARG A 171 14.15 -1.25 16.78
N THR A 172 13.49 -0.21 17.29
CA THR A 172 14.15 1.06 17.62
C THR A 172 15.24 0.86 18.67
N ARG A 173 14.99 0.02 19.68
CA ARG A 173 15.98 -0.32 20.71
C ARG A 173 17.24 -0.99 20.12
N ARG A 174 17.09 -1.87 19.13
CA ARG A 174 18.21 -2.58 18.50
C ARG A 174 18.96 -1.74 17.46
N ALA A 175 18.24 -0.88 16.73
CA ALA A 175 18.79 -0.14 15.60
C ALA A 175 19.34 1.24 16.00
N ALA A 176 18.81 1.87 17.04
CA ALA A 176 19.23 3.21 17.44
C ALA A 176 20.43 3.16 18.39
N ASP A 177 21.49 3.89 18.05
CA ASP A 177 22.57 4.18 18.99
C ASP A 177 22.19 5.37 19.88
N LEU A 178 21.74 5.07 21.10
CA LEU A 178 21.24 6.06 22.06
C LEU A 178 22.33 7.04 22.56
N ASN A 179 23.61 6.78 22.27
CA ASN A 179 24.71 7.68 22.63
C ASN A 179 24.84 8.89 21.70
N VAL A 180 24.37 8.75 20.45
CA VAL A 180 24.48 9.78 19.40
C VAL A 180 23.14 10.51 19.15
N VAL A 181 22.04 10.00 19.72
CA VAL A 181 20.71 10.62 19.59
C VAL A 181 20.67 11.99 20.28
N SER A 182 20.04 12.97 19.61
CA SER A 182 19.86 14.31 20.17
C SER A 182 19.13 14.30 21.52
N SER A 183 19.50 15.22 22.41
CA SER A 183 18.88 15.36 23.73
C SER A 183 17.36 15.57 23.65
N ASN A 184 16.90 16.35 22.66
CA ASN A 184 15.48 16.58 22.42
C ASN A 184 14.74 15.30 22.04
N ALA A 185 15.27 14.53 21.08
CA ALA A 185 14.66 13.26 20.65
C ALA A 185 14.61 12.24 21.81
N ARG A 186 15.66 12.20 22.64
CA ARG A 186 15.70 11.35 23.84
C ARG A 186 14.65 11.75 24.87
N SER A 187 14.51 13.04 25.15
CA SER A 187 13.50 13.57 26.09
C SER A 187 12.08 13.26 25.60
N GLN A 188 11.82 13.46 24.30
CA GLN A 188 10.52 13.16 23.70
C GLN A 188 10.19 11.67 23.75
N LEU A 189 11.15 10.81 23.41
CA LEU A 189 10.98 9.36 23.49
C LEU A 189 10.69 8.91 24.93
N LEU A 190 11.43 9.44 25.90
CA LEU A 190 11.23 9.14 27.32
C LEU A 190 9.82 9.53 27.77
N LYS A 191 9.37 10.73 27.40
CA LYS A 191 8.00 11.20 27.72
C LYS A 191 6.95 10.26 27.14
N GLN A 192 7.01 9.97 25.83
CA GLN A 192 6.01 9.12 25.17
C GLN A 192 5.98 7.69 25.71
N LEU A 193 7.15 7.09 25.99
CA LEU A 193 7.21 5.75 26.59
C LEU A 193 6.68 5.74 28.03
N THR A 194 6.89 6.80 28.80
CA THR A 194 6.35 6.94 30.16
C THR A 194 4.83 7.07 30.14
N ASP A 195 4.30 7.88 29.22
CA ASP A 195 2.86 8.05 29.04
C ASP A 195 2.21 6.72 28.63
N LEU A 196 2.81 6.01 27.66
CA LEU A 196 2.33 4.67 27.24
C LEU A 196 2.33 3.68 28.41
N LYS A 197 3.40 3.65 29.21
CA LYS A 197 3.49 2.79 30.40
C LYS A 197 2.35 3.09 31.38
N LYS A 198 2.09 4.37 31.67
CA LYS A 198 1.00 4.79 32.56
C LYS A 198 -0.36 4.36 32.03
N THR A 199 -0.61 4.48 30.72
CA THR A 199 -1.87 4.02 30.11
C THR A 199 -2.04 2.50 30.22
N ILE A 200 -0.96 1.73 30.00
CA ILE A 200 -0.98 0.27 30.16
C ILE A 200 -1.26 -0.11 31.62
N GLU A 201 -0.59 0.53 32.58
CA GLU A 201 -0.81 0.29 34.02
C GLU A 201 -2.26 0.61 34.42
N GLY A 202 -2.83 1.71 33.92
CA GLY A 202 -4.23 2.05 34.14
C GLY A 202 -5.20 0.99 33.59
N MET A 203 -4.96 0.50 32.37
CA MET A 203 -5.78 -0.58 31.79
C MET A 203 -5.64 -1.89 32.56
N LEU A 204 -4.42 -2.23 33.01
CA LEU A 204 -4.18 -3.41 33.84
C LEU A 204 -4.86 -3.31 35.21
N ALA A 205 -4.92 -2.12 35.80
CA ALA A 205 -5.65 -1.87 37.05
C ALA A 205 -7.16 -2.06 36.84
N ALA A 206 -7.74 -1.49 35.77
CA ALA A 206 -9.16 -1.67 35.45
C ALA A 206 -9.54 -3.15 35.29
N ILE A 207 -8.75 -3.92 34.53
CA ILE A 207 -8.97 -5.38 34.35
C ILE A 207 -8.87 -6.14 35.69
N ARG A 208 -8.07 -5.66 36.65
CA ARG A 208 -7.93 -6.29 37.98
C ARG A 208 -9.09 -5.93 38.90
N GLU A 209 -9.51 -4.67 38.92
CA GLU A 209 -10.65 -4.19 39.71
C GLU A 209 -11.96 -4.90 39.29
N ASP A 210 -12.14 -5.20 38.01
CA ASP A 210 -13.28 -5.98 37.51
C ASP A 210 -13.29 -7.44 37.99
N LYS A 211 -12.13 -8.01 38.37
CA LYS A 211 -12.02 -9.38 38.91
C LYS A 211 -12.33 -9.47 40.40
N ASP A 212 -12.20 -8.38 41.14
CA ASP A 212 -12.44 -8.34 42.59
C ASP A 212 -13.89 -7.95 42.93
N ASN A 213 -14.65 -7.44 41.97
CA ASN A 213 -16.05 -6.98 42.11
C ASN A 213 -17.11 -7.93 41.52
N GLY A 214 -16.72 -9.11 41.03
CA GLY A 214 -17.62 -10.14 40.48
C GLY A 214 -17.49 -11.47 41.20
#